data_AF-A0A5M8PJA3-F1
#
_entry.id   AF-A0A5M8PJA3-F1
#
_cell.length_a   1.000
_cell.length_b   1.000
_cell.length_c   1.000
_cell.angle_alpha   90.00
_cell.angle_beta   90.00
_cell.angle_gamma   90.00
#
_symmetry.space_group_name_H-M   'P 1'
#
loop_
_entity.id
_entity.type
_entity.pdbx_description
1 polymer ?
#
loop_
_entity_poly.entity_id
_entity_poly.type
_entity_poly.pdbx_seq_one_letter_code
_entity_poly.pdbx_strand_id
1 'polypeptide(L)'
;MPVPKSLLQQVIALPPFLFDRKIHDSLAETPDIPMDSSFPNPTWTYAKKSKDGNRLPQTIAHRGYKAKHPENTMGAFRGAVKAGTHAIETDIHLSKDGVVVLSHDATLRRCFGKDEKIIDCTWDYLSKLRTLKEPHEPMPQLGELLEFLASPGQEDIWLLLDIKLDNDADTIMRLISHTIQRTPPSPTRPWNQRILLGCWALKFLPPAPPTSPPSPQPTSASPSPTRGASSPTPASPSTSSSKSSWAPSAPSSCATPAPPAAPSTCGPSTRRRSCAGVSVAGWMA
;
A
#
# COMPACT_ATOMS: atom_id res chain seq x y z
N MET A 1 13.49 6.45 11.49
CA MET A 1 12.69 6.19 12.70
C MET A 1 12.12 4.78 12.60
N PRO A 2 12.20 3.96 13.66
CA PRO A 2 11.69 2.60 13.66
C PRO A 2 10.16 2.57 13.45
N VAL A 3 9.65 1.50 12.83
CA VAL A 3 8.21 1.24 12.68
C VAL A 3 7.58 1.16 14.07
N PRO A 4 6.47 1.87 14.36
CA PRO A 4 5.79 1.75 15.65
C PRO A 4 5.42 0.27 15.89
N LYS A 5 5.94 -0.31 16.98
CA LYS A 5 5.77 -1.72 17.38
C LYS A 5 4.30 -2.19 17.40
N SER A 6 3.35 -1.26 17.57
CA SER A 6 1.92 -1.57 17.69
C SER A 6 1.22 -1.94 16.38
N LEU A 7 1.69 -1.49 15.21
CA LEU A 7 0.92 -1.65 13.97
C LEU A 7 1.11 -3.04 13.34
N LEU A 8 2.33 -3.58 13.40
CA LEU A 8 2.63 -4.93 12.91
C LEU A 8 1.88 -5.98 13.74
N GLN A 9 1.75 -5.79 15.05
CA GLN A 9 0.92 -6.64 15.90
C GLN A 9 -0.61 -6.45 15.69
N GLN A 10 -1.05 -5.38 15.02
CA GLN A 10 -2.47 -5.10 14.79
C GLN A 10 -2.93 -5.48 13.38
N VAL A 11 -2.03 -5.48 12.39
CA VAL A 11 -2.38 -5.66 10.97
C VAL A 11 -1.83 -6.98 10.40
N ILE A 12 -0.87 -7.62 11.08
CA ILE A 12 -0.35 -8.91 10.66
C ILE A 12 -1.22 -10.02 11.23
N ALA A 13 -1.95 -10.68 10.35
CA ALA A 13 -2.12 -12.10 10.52
C ALA A 13 -1.24 -12.82 9.49
N LEU A 14 -0.48 -13.80 9.97
CA LEU A 14 0.35 -14.60 9.08
C LEU A 14 -0.49 -15.69 8.42
N PRO A 15 -0.22 -16.01 7.14
CA PRO A 15 -0.83 -17.17 6.53
C PRO A 15 -0.55 -18.45 7.37
N PRO A 16 -1.54 -19.34 7.57
CA PRO A 16 -1.39 -20.52 8.42
C PRO A 16 -0.22 -21.44 8.05
N PHE A 17 0.20 -21.44 6.78
CA PHE A 17 1.29 -22.29 6.29
C PHE A 17 2.67 -21.87 6.82
N LEU A 18 2.85 -20.63 7.29
CA LEU A 18 4.11 -20.21 7.92
C LEU A 18 4.37 -20.92 9.26
N PHE A 19 3.35 -21.56 9.83
CA PHE A 19 3.47 -22.39 11.03
C PHE A 19 3.68 -23.88 10.70
N ASP A 20 3.77 -24.25 9.41
CA ASP A 20 4.13 -25.61 8.99
C ASP A 20 5.66 -25.79 9.02
N ARG A 21 6.12 -26.64 9.94
CA ARG A 21 7.55 -26.93 10.16
C ARG A 21 8.28 -27.40 8.89
N LYS A 22 7.58 -27.96 7.90
CA LYS A 22 8.22 -28.46 6.67
C LYS A 22 8.65 -27.36 5.69
N ILE A 23 8.07 -26.16 5.77
CA ILE A 23 8.42 -25.03 4.89
C ILE A 23 9.60 -24.24 5.47
N HIS A 24 9.77 -24.30 6.80
CA HIS A 24 10.78 -23.59 7.58
C HIS A 24 12.22 -23.87 7.09
N ASP A 25 12.49 -25.08 6.60
CA ASP A 25 13.82 -25.48 6.12
C ASP A 25 14.17 -24.93 4.71
N SER A 26 13.19 -24.42 3.96
CA SER A 26 13.39 -23.91 2.59
C SER A 26 13.46 -22.38 2.47
N LEU A 27 13.11 -21.67 3.54
CA LEU A 27 13.14 -20.20 3.57
C LEU A 27 14.54 -19.75 4.00
N ALA A 28 15.36 -19.42 3.00
CA ALA A 28 16.69 -18.88 3.18
C ALA A 28 16.68 -17.70 4.16
N GLU A 29 17.55 -17.80 5.16
CA GLU A 29 17.85 -16.80 6.20
C GLU A 29 16.66 -16.49 7.15
N THR A 30 16.51 -17.30 8.19
CA THR A 30 15.60 -17.07 9.31
C THR A 30 16.16 -16.01 10.26
N PRO A 31 15.62 -14.77 10.34
CA PRO A 31 15.71 -14.01 11.58
C PRO A 31 14.95 -14.77 12.68
N ASP A 32 15.46 -14.74 13.92
CA ASP A 32 14.81 -15.33 15.09
C ASP A 32 13.41 -14.72 15.27
N ILE A 33 12.38 -15.43 14.81
CA ILE A 33 11.00 -15.09 15.14
C ILE A 33 10.88 -15.32 16.66
N PRO A 34 10.53 -14.31 17.46
CA PRO A 34 10.35 -14.52 18.89
C PRO A 34 9.25 -15.57 19.08
N MET A 35 9.56 -16.65 19.81
CA MET A 35 8.61 -17.72 20.17
C MET A 35 7.35 -17.22 20.90
N ASP A 36 7.33 -15.96 21.36
CA ASP A 36 6.21 -15.26 22.02
C ASP A 36 5.57 -14.16 21.14
N SER A 37 5.76 -14.19 19.82
CA SER A 37 5.00 -13.32 18.93
C SER A 37 3.56 -13.82 18.79
N SER A 38 2.66 -13.24 19.58
CA SER A 38 1.21 -13.39 19.39
C SER A 38 0.76 -12.49 18.23
N PHE A 39 0.41 -13.12 17.10
CA PHE A 39 -0.25 -12.44 16.00
C PHE A 39 -1.78 -12.56 16.15
N PRO A 40 -2.55 -11.48 15.92
CA PRO A 40 -4.00 -11.55 15.98
C PRO A 40 -4.53 -12.56 14.97
N ASN A 41 -5.44 -13.43 15.41
CA ASN A 41 -6.08 -14.39 14.52
C ASN A 41 -7.13 -13.65 13.65
N PRO A 42 -7.01 -13.65 12.31
CA PRO A 42 -7.87 -12.86 11.44
C PRO A 42 -9.17 -13.61 11.15
N THR A 43 -10.00 -13.81 12.18
CA THR A 43 -11.22 -14.62 12.08
C THR A 43 -12.20 -14.15 10.99
N TRP A 44 -12.12 -12.88 10.61
CA TRP A 44 -12.87 -12.28 9.50
C TRP A 44 -12.47 -12.82 8.11
N THR A 45 -11.36 -13.55 7.98
CA THR A 45 -10.92 -14.24 6.74
C THR A 45 -11.54 -15.63 6.59
N TYR A 46 -12.11 -16.19 7.67
CA TYR A 46 -12.59 -17.57 7.70
C TYR A 46 -13.89 -17.76 6.92
N ALA A 47 -14.25 -19.02 6.62
CA ALA A 47 -15.53 -19.35 6.00
C ALA A 47 -16.71 -18.66 6.72
N LYS A 48 -17.57 -17.99 5.95
CA LYS A 48 -18.74 -17.28 6.48
C LYS A 48 -19.86 -18.26 6.80
N LYS A 49 -20.61 -18.02 7.88
CA LYS A 49 -21.79 -18.84 8.18
C LYS A 49 -22.99 -18.35 7.36
N SER A 50 -23.67 -19.26 6.68
CA SER A 50 -25.00 -19.02 6.10
C SER A 50 -26.06 -18.91 7.19
N LYS A 51 -27.29 -18.51 6.82
CA LYS A 51 -28.44 -18.46 7.73
C LYS A 51 -28.73 -19.82 8.38
N ASP A 52 -28.49 -20.91 7.65
CA ASP A 52 -28.73 -22.28 8.11
C ASP A 52 -27.53 -22.86 8.90
N GLY A 53 -26.52 -22.04 9.21
CA GLY A 53 -25.33 -22.45 9.97
C GLY A 53 -24.21 -23.09 9.15
N ASN A 54 -24.43 -23.38 7.87
CA ASN A 54 -23.41 -23.94 6.98
C ASN A 54 -22.24 -22.97 6.76
N ARG A 55 -21.00 -23.48 6.74
CA ARG A 55 -19.80 -22.69 6.42
C ARG A 55 -19.61 -22.58 4.91
N LEU A 56 -19.67 -21.36 4.39
CA LEU A 56 -19.48 -21.03 2.99
C LEU A 56 -18.08 -20.45 2.74
N PRO A 57 -17.44 -20.77 1.60
CA PRO A 57 -16.15 -20.19 1.25
C PRO A 57 -16.28 -18.68 1.07
N GLN A 58 -15.20 -17.96 1.35
CA GLN A 58 -15.06 -16.57 0.92
C GLN A 58 -14.45 -16.52 -0.48
N THR A 59 -14.79 -15.47 -1.21
CA THR A 59 -14.25 -15.20 -2.55
C THR A 59 -13.26 -14.05 -2.45
N ILE A 60 -12.04 -14.31 -2.92
CA ILE A 60 -10.95 -13.33 -2.94
C ILE A 60 -10.70 -12.98 -4.40
N ALA A 61 -10.85 -11.71 -4.76
CA ALA A 61 -10.60 -11.23 -6.10
C ALA A 61 -9.10 -11.03 -6.31
N HIS A 62 -8.43 -12.07 -6.82
CA HIS A 62 -7.00 -12.08 -7.14
C HIS A 62 -6.66 -11.00 -8.18
N ARG A 63 -5.97 -9.95 -7.73
CA ARG A 63 -5.65 -8.71 -8.46
C ARG A 63 -6.87 -7.96 -8.97
N GLY A 64 -7.97 -8.02 -8.21
CA GLY A 64 -9.28 -7.49 -8.59
C GLY A 64 -10.02 -8.33 -9.64
N TYR A 65 -11.00 -7.73 -10.35
CA TYR A 65 -11.78 -8.42 -11.39
C TYR A 65 -11.04 -8.48 -12.74
N LYS A 66 -9.84 -9.04 -12.72
CA LYS A 66 -8.92 -9.08 -13.88
C LYS A 66 -9.44 -9.84 -15.10
N ALA A 67 -10.53 -10.59 -14.97
CA ALA A 67 -11.20 -11.18 -16.12
C ALA A 67 -11.80 -10.11 -17.06
N LYS A 68 -12.29 -9.00 -16.51
CA LYS A 68 -12.92 -7.90 -17.28
C LYS A 68 -12.10 -6.62 -17.35
N HIS A 69 -11.19 -6.41 -16.41
CA HIS A 69 -10.32 -5.24 -16.32
C HIS A 69 -8.85 -5.67 -16.42
N PRO A 70 -7.91 -4.74 -16.68
CA PRO A 70 -6.50 -4.98 -16.40
C PRO A 70 -6.30 -5.28 -14.91
N GLU A 71 -5.39 -6.19 -14.58
CA GLU A 71 -5.12 -6.53 -13.19
C GLU A 71 -4.55 -5.35 -12.40
N ASN A 72 -4.79 -5.33 -11.08
CA ASN A 72 -4.28 -4.29 -10.18
C ASN A 72 -4.61 -2.85 -10.62
N THR A 73 -5.81 -2.62 -11.15
CA THR A 73 -6.33 -1.27 -11.46
C THR A 73 -7.54 -0.93 -10.59
N MET A 74 -7.84 0.37 -10.45
CA MET A 74 -9.06 0.79 -9.74
C MET A 74 -10.34 0.27 -10.41
N GLY A 75 -10.37 0.11 -11.74
CA GLY A 75 -11.46 -0.55 -12.46
C GLY A 75 -11.62 -2.02 -12.06
N ALA A 76 -10.52 -2.77 -11.94
CA ALA A 76 -10.57 -4.15 -11.46
C ALA A 76 -11.09 -4.24 -10.02
N PHE A 77 -10.64 -3.35 -9.13
CA PHE A 77 -11.07 -3.34 -7.74
C PHE A 77 -12.56 -2.98 -7.61
N ARG A 78 -13.01 -1.91 -8.27
CA ARG A 78 -14.44 -1.54 -8.32
C ARG A 78 -15.29 -2.64 -8.93
N GLY A 79 -14.80 -3.26 -10.01
CA GLY A 79 -15.47 -4.38 -10.66
C GLY A 79 -15.61 -5.59 -9.74
N ALA A 80 -14.60 -5.89 -8.93
CA ALA A 80 -14.61 -7.01 -7.98
C ALA A 80 -15.64 -6.80 -6.87
N VAL A 81 -15.68 -5.61 -6.29
CA VAL A 81 -16.69 -5.22 -5.31
C VAL A 81 -18.09 -5.33 -5.89
N LYS A 82 -18.30 -4.78 -7.10
CA LYS A 82 -19.60 -4.86 -7.79
C LYS A 82 -20.02 -6.31 -8.09
N ALA A 83 -19.06 -7.21 -8.30
CA ALA A 83 -19.32 -8.63 -8.50
C ALA A 83 -19.65 -9.39 -7.20
N GLY A 84 -19.60 -8.74 -6.03
CA GLY A 84 -19.91 -9.33 -4.74
C GLY A 84 -18.74 -10.10 -4.13
N THR A 85 -17.50 -9.70 -4.41
CA THR A 85 -16.35 -10.30 -3.73
C THR A 85 -16.39 -10.05 -2.23
N HIS A 86 -15.77 -10.92 -1.45
CA HIS A 86 -15.58 -10.71 -0.01
C HIS A 86 -14.26 -10.02 0.30
N ALA A 87 -13.28 -10.20 -0.59
CA ALA A 87 -11.95 -9.65 -0.45
C ALA A 87 -11.37 -9.24 -1.80
N ILE A 88 -10.38 -8.35 -1.74
CA ILE A 88 -9.49 -8.04 -2.85
C ILE A 88 -8.09 -8.49 -2.44
N GLU A 89 -7.44 -9.24 -3.31
CA GLU A 89 -6.00 -9.42 -3.22
C GLU A 89 -5.33 -8.47 -4.23
N THR A 90 -4.19 -7.93 -3.83
CA THR A 90 -3.37 -7.05 -4.67
C THR A 90 -1.90 -7.18 -4.28
N ASP A 91 -1.04 -6.83 -5.22
CA ASP A 91 0.41 -6.91 -5.09
C ASP A 91 1.03 -5.53 -4.82
N ILE A 92 2.03 -5.44 -3.93
CA ILE A 92 2.66 -4.18 -3.53
C ILE A 92 4.09 -4.06 -4.08
N HIS A 93 4.41 -2.89 -4.62
CA HIS A 93 5.76 -2.41 -4.91
C HIS A 93 5.96 -0.97 -4.41
N LEU A 94 7.22 -0.54 -4.38
CA LEU A 94 7.60 0.86 -4.18
C LEU A 94 8.10 1.50 -5.47
N SER A 95 7.70 2.75 -5.72
CA SER A 95 8.39 3.63 -6.66
C SER A 95 9.73 4.12 -6.08
N LYS A 96 10.58 4.69 -6.95
CA LYS A 96 11.88 5.28 -6.57
C LYS A 96 11.77 6.34 -5.48
N ASP A 97 10.70 7.12 -5.49
CA ASP A 97 10.39 8.19 -4.54
C ASP A 97 9.51 7.74 -3.36
N GLY A 98 9.35 6.42 -3.16
CA GLY A 98 8.75 5.84 -1.97
C GLY A 98 7.22 5.84 -1.94
N VAL A 99 6.58 5.92 -3.11
CA VAL A 99 5.12 5.75 -3.23
C VAL A 99 4.80 4.26 -3.29
N VAL A 100 3.82 3.83 -2.49
CA VAL A 100 3.32 2.44 -2.49
C VAL A 100 2.34 2.26 -3.64
N VAL A 101 2.73 1.48 -4.65
CA VAL A 101 1.98 1.25 -5.89
C VAL A 101 1.54 -0.20 -6.04
N LEU A 102 0.50 -0.44 -6.84
CA LEU A 102 -0.08 -1.76 -7.01
C LEU A 102 0.27 -2.34 -8.38
N SER A 103 1.03 -3.44 -8.39
CA SER A 103 1.44 -4.16 -9.61
C SER A 103 1.95 -5.54 -9.24
N HIS A 104 1.69 -6.55 -10.06
CA HIS A 104 2.22 -7.89 -9.76
C HIS A 104 3.72 -7.98 -10.01
N ASP A 105 4.15 -7.53 -11.19
CA ASP A 105 5.54 -7.66 -11.62
C ASP A 105 6.36 -6.49 -11.10
N ALA A 106 7.62 -6.74 -10.77
CA ALA A 106 8.61 -5.69 -10.47
C ALA A 106 8.95 -4.83 -11.69
N THR A 107 8.68 -5.33 -12.89
CA THR A 107 8.93 -4.65 -14.17
C THR A 107 7.64 -4.16 -14.80
N LEU A 108 7.72 -3.06 -15.54
CA LEU A 108 6.56 -2.49 -16.25
C LEU A 108 6.21 -3.22 -17.56
N ARG A 109 7.03 -4.17 -17.99
CA ARG A 109 7.00 -4.72 -19.37
C ARG A 109 5.67 -5.36 -19.74
N ARG A 110 5.17 -6.27 -18.92
CA ARG A 110 3.96 -7.04 -19.24
C ARG A 110 2.69 -6.18 -19.23
N CYS A 111 2.52 -5.34 -18.21
CA CYS A 111 1.29 -4.58 -18.02
C CYS A 111 1.31 -3.22 -18.72
N PHE A 112 2.46 -2.59 -18.91
CA PHE A 112 2.59 -1.20 -19.40
C PHE A 112 3.50 -1.06 -20.63
N GLY A 113 4.18 -2.13 -21.07
CA GLY A 113 5.01 -2.11 -22.29
C GLY A 113 6.30 -1.31 -22.16
N LYS A 114 6.83 -1.20 -20.94
CA LYS A 114 8.05 -0.44 -20.60
C LYS A 114 9.10 -1.38 -20.01
N ASP A 115 10.36 -1.21 -20.36
CA ASP A 115 11.44 -2.13 -19.96
C ASP A 115 12.05 -1.80 -18.58
N GLU A 116 11.58 -0.72 -17.95
CA GLU A 116 12.01 -0.25 -16.65
C GLU A 116 11.41 -1.07 -15.49
N LYS A 117 12.12 -1.09 -14.35
CA LYS A 117 11.60 -1.60 -13.08
C LYS A 117 10.85 -0.49 -12.34
N ILE A 118 9.82 -0.86 -11.59
CA ILE A 118 9.00 0.08 -10.81
C ILE A 118 9.86 0.85 -9.80
N ILE A 119 10.77 0.17 -9.12
CA ILE A 119 11.65 0.75 -8.10
C ILE A 119 12.64 1.80 -8.66
N ASP A 120 12.87 1.79 -9.98
CA ASP A 120 13.75 2.74 -10.66
C ASP A 120 13.00 3.99 -11.18
N CYS A 121 11.67 3.99 -11.09
CA CYS A 121 10.79 5.03 -11.64
C CYS A 121 10.16 5.90 -10.54
N THR A 122 10.02 7.21 -10.78
CA THR A 122 9.27 8.11 -9.88
C THR A 122 7.77 7.96 -10.08
N TRP A 123 6.98 8.34 -9.08
CA TRP A 123 5.52 8.33 -9.19
C TRP A 123 5.00 9.26 -10.30
N ASP A 124 5.64 10.42 -10.52
CA ASP A 124 5.28 11.33 -11.61
C ASP A 124 5.36 10.63 -12.99
N TYR A 125 6.33 9.74 -13.20
CA TYR A 125 6.41 8.91 -14.40
C TYR A 125 5.34 7.80 -14.39
N LEU A 126 5.29 7.02 -13.31
CA LEU A 126 4.41 5.85 -13.19
C LEU A 126 2.92 6.21 -13.35
N SER A 127 2.47 7.32 -12.78
CA SER A 127 1.08 7.80 -12.83
C SER A 127 0.60 8.15 -14.24
N LYS A 128 1.52 8.43 -15.17
CA LYS A 128 1.23 8.75 -16.58
C LYS A 128 1.09 7.49 -17.43
N LEU A 129 1.58 6.35 -16.96
CA LEU A 129 1.48 5.09 -17.70
C LEU A 129 0.04 4.59 -17.77
N ARG A 130 -0.27 3.83 -18.81
CA ARG A 130 -1.56 3.16 -18.98
C ARG A 130 -1.34 1.70 -19.30
N THR A 131 -2.21 0.84 -18.78
CA THR A 131 -2.13 -0.59 -19.03
C THR A 131 -2.29 -0.90 -20.52
N LEU A 132 -1.59 -1.91 -21.03
CA LEU A 132 -1.73 -2.38 -22.42
C LEU A 132 -3.09 -3.06 -22.67
N LYS A 133 -3.63 -3.73 -21.66
CA LYS A 133 -4.96 -4.32 -21.72
C LYS A 133 -6.02 -3.22 -21.62
N GLU A 134 -7.10 -3.38 -22.38
CA GLU A 134 -8.29 -2.52 -22.32
C GLU A 134 -9.22 -2.88 -21.14
N PRO A 135 -9.91 -1.91 -20.51
CA PRO A 135 -9.72 -0.48 -20.69
C PRO A 135 -8.31 -0.02 -20.25
N HIS A 136 -7.68 0.86 -21.01
CA HIS A 136 -6.38 1.43 -20.68
C HIS A 136 -6.44 2.29 -19.40
N GLU A 137 -6.01 1.73 -18.27
CA GLU A 137 -6.14 2.33 -16.93
C GLU A 137 -4.76 2.71 -16.35
N PRO A 138 -4.70 3.72 -15.46
CA PRO A 138 -3.46 4.06 -14.74
C PRO A 138 -3.06 2.97 -13.73
N MET A 139 -1.77 2.94 -13.38
CA MET A 139 -1.30 2.26 -12.18
C MET A 139 -1.87 2.96 -10.94
N PRO A 140 -2.51 2.25 -10.00
CA PRO A 140 -3.04 2.86 -8.80
C PRO A 140 -2.03 2.86 -7.65
N GLN A 141 -2.24 3.78 -6.71
CA GLN A 141 -1.57 3.76 -5.41
C GLN A 141 -2.35 2.92 -4.41
N LEU A 142 -1.67 2.40 -3.38
CA LEU A 142 -2.35 1.77 -2.24
C LEU A 142 -3.34 2.74 -1.57
N GLY A 143 -2.99 4.02 -1.46
CA GLY A 143 -3.85 5.06 -0.88
C GLY A 143 -5.21 5.17 -1.57
N GLU A 144 -5.23 5.14 -2.90
CA GLU A 144 -6.48 5.21 -3.70
C GLU A 144 -7.40 4.00 -3.44
N LEU A 145 -6.82 2.82 -3.31
CA LEU A 145 -7.58 1.60 -2.96
C LEU A 145 -8.13 1.68 -1.54
N LEU A 146 -7.33 2.16 -0.58
CA LEU A 146 -7.78 2.34 0.81
C LEU A 146 -8.90 3.38 0.91
N GLU A 147 -8.80 4.49 0.19
CA GLU A 147 -9.84 5.54 0.15
C GLU A 147 -11.15 4.99 -0.44
N PHE A 148 -11.05 4.22 -1.51
CA PHE A 148 -12.21 3.53 -2.08
C PHE A 148 -12.86 2.57 -1.07
N LEU A 149 -12.08 1.79 -0.32
CA LEU A 149 -12.60 0.83 0.65
C LEU A 149 -13.00 1.45 1.99
N ALA A 150 -12.60 2.67 2.28
CA ALA A 150 -13.09 3.48 3.39
C ALA A 150 -14.44 4.13 3.07
N SER A 151 -14.83 4.20 1.80
CA SER A 151 -16.11 4.77 1.38
C SER A 151 -17.30 3.95 1.90
N PRO A 152 -18.43 4.59 2.22
CA PRO A 152 -19.61 3.90 2.74
C PRO A 152 -20.08 2.74 1.86
N GLY A 153 -20.44 1.63 2.50
CA GLY A 153 -20.93 0.41 1.84
C GLY A 153 -19.83 -0.60 1.48
N GLN A 154 -18.55 -0.28 1.72
CA GLN A 154 -17.43 -1.19 1.46
C GLN A 154 -16.81 -1.81 2.71
N GLU A 155 -17.40 -1.59 3.88
CA GLU A 155 -16.83 -1.91 5.19
C GLU A 155 -16.52 -3.41 5.36
N ASP A 156 -17.27 -4.27 4.69
CA ASP A 156 -17.13 -5.73 4.76
C ASP A 156 -16.11 -6.30 3.78
N ILE A 157 -15.57 -5.48 2.87
CA ILE A 157 -14.49 -5.88 1.98
C ILE A 157 -13.16 -5.79 2.73
N TRP A 158 -12.44 -6.90 2.75
CA TRP A 158 -11.08 -6.96 3.29
C TRP A 158 -10.01 -7.08 2.19
N LEU A 159 -8.78 -6.73 2.53
CA LEU A 159 -7.62 -6.70 1.65
C LEU A 159 -6.62 -7.79 2.05
N LEU A 160 -6.09 -8.47 1.04
CA LEU A 160 -4.85 -9.23 1.13
C LEU A 160 -3.76 -8.47 0.36
N LEU A 161 -2.76 -7.96 1.07
CA LEU A 161 -1.63 -7.24 0.48
C LEU A 161 -0.47 -8.21 0.30
N ASP A 162 -0.22 -8.67 -0.92
CA ASP A 162 0.93 -9.50 -1.25
C ASP A 162 2.19 -8.62 -1.37
N ILE A 163 3.17 -8.84 -0.48
CA ILE A 163 4.40 -8.05 -0.43
C ILE A 163 5.48 -8.78 -1.22
N LYS A 164 5.89 -8.20 -2.35
CA LYS A 164 6.93 -8.78 -3.20
C LYS A 164 8.32 -8.62 -2.58
N LEU A 165 9.20 -9.56 -2.91
CA LEU A 165 10.49 -9.74 -2.21
C LEU A 165 11.58 -8.75 -2.63
N ASP A 166 11.34 -7.98 -3.70
CA ASP A 166 12.32 -7.14 -4.41
C ASP A 166 12.48 -5.74 -3.81
N ASN A 167 11.84 -5.45 -2.68
CA ASN A 167 12.05 -4.23 -1.91
C ASN A 167 12.73 -4.51 -0.56
N ASP A 168 13.41 -3.49 -0.03
CA ASP A 168 13.92 -3.50 1.34
C ASP A 168 12.75 -3.65 2.33
N ALA A 169 12.85 -4.63 3.24
CA ALA A 169 11.75 -5.04 4.09
C ALA A 169 11.33 -3.94 5.09
N ASP A 170 12.29 -3.27 5.72
CA ASP A 170 12.00 -2.20 6.66
C ASP A 170 11.35 -0.99 5.97
N THR A 171 11.86 -0.63 4.78
CA THR A 171 11.35 0.49 4.01
C THR A 171 9.92 0.26 3.53
N ILE A 172 9.64 -0.90 2.93
CA ILE A 172 8.29 -1.20 2.42
C ILE A 172 7.28 -1.33 3.55
N MET A 173 7.62 -2.00 4.66
CA MET A 173 6.71 -2.13 5.81
C MET A 173 6.42 -0.77 6.45
N ARG A 174 7.43 0.10 6.57
CA ARG A 174 7.25 1.47 7.07
C ARG A 174 6.36 2.31 6.16
N LEU A 175 6.52 2.22 4.84
CA LEU A 175 5.74 3.01 3.88
C LEU A 175 4.30 2.50 3.72
N ILE A 176 4.08 1.19 3.76
CA ILE A 176 2.74 0.58 3.85
C ILE A 176 2.04 1.09 5.12
N SER A 177 2.71 0.99 6.27
CA SER A 177 2.21 1.45 7.57
C SER A 177 1.81 2.94 7.54
N HIS A 178 2.69 3.79 6.99
CA HIS A 178 2.41 5.22 6.86
C HIS A 178 1.23 5.50 5.92
N THR A 179 1.12 4.77 4.81
CA THR A 179 -0.01 4.90 3.88
C THR A 179 -1.32 4.52 4.55
N ILE A 180 -1.37 3.39 5.28
CA ILE A 180 -2.57 2.94 6.02
C ILE A 180 -2.99 3.97 7.08
N GLN A 181 -2.04 4.57 7.81
CA GLN A 181 -2.35 5.57 8.84
C GLN A 181 -2.92 6.87 8.28
N ARG A 182 -2.54 7.24 7.04
CA ARG A 182 -3.00 8.47 6.39
C ARG A 182 -4.40 8.38 5.81
N THR A 183 -4.93 7.17 5.64
CA THR A 183 -6.27 6.94 5.11
C THR A 183 -7.16 6.36 6.20
N PRO A 184 -7.97 7.18 6.91
CA PRO A 184 -8.85 6.69 7.96
C PRO A 184 -9.81 5.61 7.44
N PRO A 185 -10.05 4.52 8.19
CA PRO A 185 -11.03 3.51 7.82
C PRO A 185 -12.47 4.03 8.01
N SER A 186 -13.44 3.22 7.59
CA SER A 186 -14.84 3.48 7.95
C SER A 186 -15.03 3.48 9.49
N PRO A 187 -15.90 4.35 10.05
CA PRO A 187 -16.12 4.43 11.50
C PRO A 187 -16.53 3.11 12.16
N THR A 188 -17.15 2.19 11.41
CA THR A 188 -17.69 0.95 11.94
C THR A 188 -16.72 -0.23 11.86
N ARG A 189 -15.71 -0.18 10.98
CA ARG A 189 -14.78 -1.29 10.75
C ARG A 189 -13.34 -0.80 10.51
N PRO A 190 -12.45 -0.90 11.53
CA PRO A 190 -11.06 -0.46 11.43
C PRO A 190 -10.18 -1.37 10.55
N TRP A 191 -9.02 -0.86 10.11
CA TRP A 191 -8.11 -1.58 9.21
C TRP A 191 -7.54 -2.88 9.78
N ASN A 192 -7.34 -2.98 11.09
CA ASN A 192 -6.91 -4.22 11.75
C ASN A 192 -7.94 -5.37 11.67
N GLN A 193 -9.17 -5.08 11.23
CA GLN A 193 -10.22 -6.08 10.96
C GLN A 193 -10.46 -6.29 9.46
N ARG A 194 -9.59 -5.75 8.61
CA ARG A 194 -9.81 -5.64 7.17
C ARG A 194 -8.55 -5.77 6.32
N ILE A 195 -7.34 -5.71 6.87
CA ILE A 195 -6.09 -5.84 6.11
C ILE A 195 -5.34 -7.07 6.62
N LEU A 196 -4.98 -7.93 5.68
CA LEU A 196 -4.14 -9.11 5.86
C LEU A 196 -2.86 -8.88 5.05
N LEU A 197 -1.69 -8.98 5.68
CA LEU A 197 -0.42 -8.92 4.97
C LEU A 197 -0.02 -10.34 4.51
N GLY A 198 0.05 -10.52 3.20
CA GLY A 198 0.61 -11.71 2.55
C GLY A 198 2.13 -11.68 2.63
N CYS A 199 2.68 -11.93 3.82
CA CYS A 199 4.12 -12.07 4.01
C CYS A 199 4.54 -13.50 3.66
N TRP A 200 5.32 -13.68 2.59
CA TRP A 200 5.85 -14.99 2.18
C TRP A 200 7.28 -15.24 2.65
N ALA A 201 7.91 -14.27 3.30
CA ALA A 201 9.27 -14.37 3.83
C ALA A 201 9.35 -13.76 5.24
N LEU A 202 10.16 -14.39 6.09
CA LEU A 202 10.31 -14.02 7.50
C LEU A 202 10.92 -12.61 7.69
N LYS A 203 11.69 -12.12 6.72
CA LYS A 203 12.28 -10.77 6.75
C LYS A 203 11.26 -9.63 6.87
N PHE A 204 9.98 -9.87 6.55
CA PHE A 204 8.92 -8.87 6.70
C PHE A 204 8.25 -8.90 8.08
N LEU A 205 8.66 -9.82 8.95
CA LEU A 205 8.18 -9.86 10.32
C LEU A 205 8.94 -8.89 11.20
N PRO A 206 8.27 -8.27 12.19
CA PRO A 206 8.97 -7.48 13.18
C PRO A 206 10.03 -8.35 13.89
N PRO A 207 11.24 -7.82 14.14
CA PRO A 207 12.26 -8.53 14.88
C PRO A 207 11.79 -8.81 16.33
N ALA A 208 12.34 -9.87 16.93
CA ALA A 208 12.12 -10.20 18.32
C ALA A 208 12.35 -9.00 19.25
N PRO A 209 11.50 -8.77 20.26
CA PRO A 209 11.87 -7.86 21.33
C PRO A 209 13.17 -8.37 21.96
N PRO A 210 14.11 -7.47 22.35
CA PRO A 210 15.33 -7.89 23.02
C PRO A 210 14.97 -8.67 24.29
N THR A 211 15.58 -9.84 24.46
CA THR A 211 15.33 -10.79 25.56
C THR A 211 15.80 -10.30 26.93
N SER A 212 16.41 -9.12 27.00
CA SER A 212 17.01 -8.57 28.21
C SER A 212 16.31 -7.28 28.63
N PRO A 213 15.88 -7.15 29.90
CA PRO A 213 15.39 -5.86 30.39
C PRO A 213 16.49 -4.80 30.22
N PRO A 214 16.14 -3.55 29.85
CA PRO A 214 17.13 -2.49 29.71
C PRO A 214 17.90 -2.34 31.03
N SER A 215 19.22 -2.43 30.98
CA SER A 215 20.07 -2.15 32.14
C SER A 215 19.76 -0.74 32.64
N PRO A 216 19.54 -0.54 33.96
CA PRO A 216 19.25 0.79 34.49
C PRO A 216 20.43 1.71 34.17
N GLN A 217 20.17 2.74 33.35
CA GLN A 217 21.16 3.77 33.09
C GLN A 217 21.41 4.56 34.39
N PRO A 218 22.67 4.85 34.75
CA PRO A 218 22.96 5.67 35.91
C PRO A 218 22.41 7.08 35.67
N THR A 219 21.48 7.50 36.53
CA THR A 219 20.93 8.86 36.52
C THR A 219 22.06 9.86 36.78
N SER A 220 22.36 10.70 35.81
CA SER A 220 23.28 11.83 35.97
C SER A 220 22.74 12.78 37.03
N ALA A 221 23.50 13.00 38.09
CA ALA A 221 23.18 13.96 39.14
C ALA A 221 23.09 15.39 38.57
N SER A 222 22.04 16.13 38.98
CA SER A 222 21.87 17.56 38.71
C SER A 222 23.02 18.40 39.26
N PRO A 223 23.54 19.40 38.55
CA PRO A 223 24.47 20.36 39.14
C PRO A 223 23.70 21.47 39.88
N SER A 224 24.15 21.76 41.11
CA SER A 224 23.72 22.87 41.96
C SER A 224 24.08 24.24 41.34
N PRO A 225 23.38 25.34 41.69
CA PRO A 225 23.52 26.61 41.00
C PRO A 225 24.70 27.45 41.51
N THR A 226 25.54 27.95 40.60
CA THR A 226 26.54 28.97 40.88
C THR A 226 26.01 30.38 40.60
N ARG A 227 26.27 31.27 41.57
CA ARG A 227 25.96 32.71 41.62
C ARG A 227 26.68 33.52 40.53
N GLY A 228 25.92 34.41 39.88
CA GLY A 228 26.21 35.83 39.62
C GLY A 228 27.33 36.23 38.67
N ALA A 229 26.99 37.01 37.62
CA ALA A 229 27.32 38.46 37.54
C ALA A 229 26.97 39.08 36.16
N SER A 230 26.29 40.23 36.23
CA SER A 230 26.38 41.45 35.39
C SER A 230 26.15 41.44 33.87
N SER A 231 25.07 42.15 33.47
CA SER A 231 24.88 42.84 32.18
C SER A 231 25.78 44.08 32.04
N PRO A 232 26.02 44.60 30.81
CA PRO A 232 25.21 45.75 30.36
C PRO A 232 24.86 45.82 28.84
N THR A 233 23.67 46.41 28.61
CA THR A 233 23.12 47.25 27.52
C THR A 233 23.70 47.26 26.07
N PRO A 234 22.83 47.32 25.03
CA PRO A 234 23.24 47.57 23.64
C PRO A 234 23.10 49.06 23.23
N ALA A 235 24.00 49.49 22.33
CA ALA A 235 23.91 50.76 21.61
C ALA A 235 23.88 50.52 20.09
N SER A 236 22.86 51.07 19.42
CA SER A 236 22.84 51.45 17.99
C SER A 236 23.57 52.80 17.81
N PRO A 237 23.88 53.37 16.62
CA PRO A 237 23.17 53.23 15.32
C PRO A 237 24.05 53.38 14.03
N SER A 238 23.36 53.63 12.90
CA SER A 238 23.79 54.19 11.59
C SER A 238 24.04 53.17 10.45
N THR A 239 23.08 52.99 9.55
CA THR A 239 22.85 53.66 8.24
C THR A 239 23.94 53.40 7.18
N SER A 240 23.57 52.72 6.09
CA SER A 240 23.81 53.24 4.73
C SER A 240 22.93 52.53 3.70
N SER A 241 22.58 53.32 2.70
CA SER A 241 21.61 53.11 1.64
C SER A 241 22.22 52.36 0.46
N SER A 242 21.42 51.60 -0.28
CA SER A 242 21.45 51.66 -1.75
C SER A 242 20.12 51.20 -2.35
N LYS A 243 19.65 52.00 -3.30
CA LYS A 243 18.40 51.86 -4.07
C LYS A 243 18.69 51.16 -5.41
N SER A 244 17.73 50.37 -5.89
CA SER A 244 17.12 50.39 -7.25
C SER A 244 16.45 49.02 -7.48
N SER A 245 15.13 48.85 -7.62
CA SER A 245 14.09 49.38 -8.52
C SER A 245 14.19 48.90 -9.98
N TRP A 246 13.45 47.84 -10.33
CA TRP A 246 12.35 47.88 -11.32
C TRP A 246 11.71 46.48 -11.55
N ALA A 247 10.39 46.48 -11.73
CA ALA A 247 9.55 45.41 -12.26
C ALA A 247 8.64 46.03 -13.35
N PRO A 248 7.68 45.32 -13.96
CA PRO A 248 7.80 44.31 -15.01
C PRO A 248 7.10 44.78 -16.32
N SER A 249 7.18 44.02 -17.42
CA SER A 249 6.29 44.18 -18.57
C SER A 249 6.10 42.87 -19.36
N ALA A 250 4.86 42.39 -19.37
CA ALA A 250 4.20 41.59 -20.42
C ALA A 250 3.13 42.52 -21.07
N PRO A 251 2.37 42.20 -22.15
CA PRO A 251 2.10 40.87 -22.75
C PRO A 251 2.12 40.86 -24.30
N SER A 252 1.89 39.69 -24.92
CA SER A 252 1.16 39.58 -26.20
C SER A 252 0.75 38.13 -26.51
N SER A 253 -0.53 37.99 -26.85
CA SER A 253 -1.31 36.84 -27.31
C SER A 253 -1.00 36.43 -28.76
N CYS A 254 -1.24 35.17 -29.16
CA CYS A 254 -2.42 34.77 -29.97
C CYS A 254 -2.34 33.32 -30.53
N ALA A 255 -3.51 32.68 -30.56
CA ALA A 255 -4.04 31.74 -31.56
C ALA A 255 -3.56 30.27 -31.68
N THR A 256 -4.51 29.39 -31.31
CA THR A 256 -4.73 27.99 -31.69
C THR A 256 -5.22 27.85 -33.15
N PRO A 257 -5.18 26.64 -33.74
CA PRO A 257 -6.42 26.06 -34.27
C PRO A 257 -6.63 24.56 -33.95
N ALA A 258 -7.90 24.15 -33.96
CA ALA A 258 -8.46 22.83 -33.66
C ALA A 258 -8.71 21.98 -34.96
N PRO A 259 -9.10 20.69 -34.85
CA PRO A 259 -8.75 19.59 -35.79
C PRO A 259 -9.88 19.19 -36.78
N PRO A 260 -9.65 18.18 -37.65
CA PRO A 260 -10.75 17.49 -38.36
C PRO A 260 -11.05 16.06 -37.85
N ALA A 261 -12.35 15.88 -37.57
CA ALA A 261 -13.29 14.77 -37.84
C ALA A 261 -12.90 13.27 -37.73
N ALA A 262 -13.78 12.53 -37.05
CA ALA A 262 -13.94 11.06 -37.02
C ALA A 262 -15.00 10.57 -38.04
N PRO A 263 -15.13 9.23 -38.24
CA PRO A 263 -16.44 8.66 -38.53
C PRO A 263 -16.85 7.43 -37.68
N SER A 264 -18.11 7.49 -37.24
CA SER A 264 -19.17 6.47 -37.18
C SER A 264 -18.99 5.08 -36.50
N THR A 265 -19.69 4.97 -35.36
CA THR A 265 -20.54 3.88 -34.82
C THR A 265 -20.78 2.57 -35.58
N CYS A 266 -20.74 1.45 -34.84
CA CYS A 266 -21.76 0.38 -34.89
C CYS A 266 -21.82 -0.42 -33.56
N GLY A 267 -23.05 -0.69 -33.10
CA GLY A 267 -23.40 -1.37 -31.85
C GLY A 267 -23.58 -2.90 -31.97
N PRO A 268 -24.23 -3.57 -30.99
CA PRO A 268 -23.67 -4.73 -30.29
C PRO A 268 -24.24 -6.09 -30.72
N SER A 269 -23.51 -7.19 -30.43
CA SER A 269 -24.11 -8.52 -30.34
C SER A 269 -23.81 -9.19 -29.00
N THR A 270 -24.88 -9.58 -28.33
CA THR A 270 -24.95 -10.28 -27.06
C THR A 270 -24.76 -11.78 -27.28
N ARG A 271 -23.83 -12.41 -26.56
CA ARG A 271 -23.93 -13.84 -26.25
C ARG A 271 -23.53 -14.09 -24.80
N ARG A 272 -24.55 -14.30 -23.97
CA ARG A 272 -24.42 -14.93 -22.64
C ARG A 272 -23.77 -16.30 -22.83
N ARG A 273 -22.68 -16.57 -22.11
CA ARG A 273 -22.32 -17.92 -21.70
C ARG A 273 -22.12 -17.93 -20.19
N SER A 274 -22.82 -18.87 -19.59
CA SER A 274 -22.84 -19.25 -18.19
C SER A 274 -21.43 -19.53 -17.66
N CYS A 275 -21.06 -18.89 -16.54
CA CYS A 275 -19.93 -19.34 -15.73
C CYS A 275 -20.39 -20.53 -14.89
N ALA A 276 -19.93 -21.73 -15.26
CA ALA A 276 -19.89 -22.86 -14.35
C ALA A 276 -18.75 -22.63 -13.34
N GLY A 277 -19.02 -22.90 -12.07
CA GLY A 277 -18.08 -22.72 -10.97
C GLY A 277 -16.83 -23.58 -11.15
N VAL A 278 -15.67 -22.98 -10.91
CA VAL A 278 -14.40 -23.71 -10.78
C VAL A 278 -14.05 -23.75 -9.30
N SER A 279 -14.01 -24.98 -8.79
CA SER A 279 -13.57 -25.37 -7.45
C SER A 279 -12.10 -25.01 -7.25
N VAL A 280 -11.76 -24.58 -6.03
CA VAL A 280 -10.39 -24.28 -5.59
C VAL A 280 -9.63 -25.59 -5.41
N ALA A 281 -8.94 -26.02 -6.47
CA ALA A 281 -7.82 -26.94 -6.41
C ALA A 281 -6.94 -26.68 -7.64
N GLY A 282 -5.81 -25.99 -7.42
CA GLY A 282 -4.86 -25.69 -8.50
C GLY A 282 -4.24 -24.30 -8.34
N TRP A 283 -3.49 -24.10 -7.27
CA TRP A 283 -2.54 -22.99 -7.15
C TRP A 283 -1.15 -23.59 -7.35
N MET A 284 -0.64 -23.56 -8.58
CA MET A 284 0.77 -23.72 -8.94
C MET A 284 0.97 -23.11 -10.33
N ALA A 285 2.02 -22.30 -10.44
CA ALA A 285 2.50 -21.50 -11.59
C ALA A 285 1.88 -20.10 -11.77
#